data_AF-A0A7C0Y4J1-F1
#
_entry.id   AF-A0A7C0Y4J1-F1
#
_cell.length_a   1.000
_cell.length_b   1.000
_cell.length_c   1.000
_cell.angle_alpha   90.00
_cell.angle_beta   90.00
_cell.angle_gamma   90.00
#
_symmetry.space_group_name_H-M   'P 1'
#
loop_
_entity.id
_entity.type
_entity.pdbx_description
1 polymer ?
#
loop_
_entity_poly.entity_id
_entity_poly.type
_entity_poly.pdbx_seq_one_letter_code
_entity_poly.pdbx_strand_id
1 'polypeptide(L)'
;MEPITHLLTGYHLSRFLKFKIKYPTIAVLIGAIFPDIDHIVILFKKAYYLQYHRTFTHSLITTPFFAFLLAIIIKFWDKKGKFFTYFSLISIGIFSHLLLDLIVSYGIKLFYPFGRWYAFNWVCVIDIPLLI
;
A
#
# COMPACT_ATOMS: atom_id res chain seq x y z
N MET A 1 5.85 -4.32 -6.43
CA MET A 1 7.34 -4.37 -6.41
C MET A 1 7.74 -5.13 -5.14
N GLU A 2 9.01 -5.44 -4.92
CA GLU A 2 9.44 -5.99 -3.62
C GLU A 2 9.10 -5.00 -2.46
N PRO A 3 8.54 -5.47 -1.31
CA PRO A 3 8.06 -4.62 -0.20
C PRO A 3 9.10 -3.63 0.35
N ILE A 4 10.38 -3.98 0.27
CA ILE A 4 11.50 -3.12 0.71
C ILE A 4 11.49 -1.79 -0.07
N THR A 5 11.17 -1.83 -1.36
CA THR A 5 11.10 -0.63 -2.21
C THR A 5 9.99 0.32 -1.75
N HIS A 6 8.83 -0.25 -1.41
CA HIS A 6 7.69 0.52 -0.89
C HIS A 6 8.00 1.12 0.48
N LEU A 7 8.63 0.34 1.37
CA LEU A 7 9.08 0.82 2.69
C LEU A 7 10.05 2.01 2.57
N LEU A 8 11.09 1.88 1.74
CA LEU A 8 12.08 2.94 1.55
C LEU A 8 11.47 4.19 0.92
N THR A 9 10.62 4.02 -0.09
CA THR A 9 9.91 5.14 -0.74
C THR A 9 9.01 5.85 0.27
N GLY A 10 8.22 5.11 1.04
CA GLY A 10 7.38 5.66 2.11
C GLY A 10 8.20 6.38 3.18
N TYR A 11 9.37 5.85 3.55
CA TYR A 11 10.27 6.48 4.50
C TYR A 11 10.72 7.85 3.99
N HIS A 12 11.27 7.93 2.78
CA HIS A 12 11.72 9.18 2.17
C HIS A 12 10.57 10.18 2.01
N LEU A 13 9.40 9.72 1.57
CA LEU A 13 8.20 10.55 1.43
C LEU A 13 7.78 11.16 2.77
N SER A 14 7.83 10.37 3.85
CA SER A 14 7.47 10.85 5.19
C SER A 14 8.41 11.95 5.70
N ARG A 15 9.70 11.90 5.34
CA ARG A 15 10.71 12.90 5.71
C ARG A 15 10.50 14.21 4.94
N PHE A 16 10.01 14.12 3.71
CA PHE A 16 9.70 15.29 2.89
C PHE A 16 8.48 16.08 3.40
N LEU A 17 7.44 15.38 3.85
CA LEU A 17 6.14 15.98 4.17
C LEU A 17 6.08 16.78 5.49
N LYS A 18 7.06 16.63 6.40
CA LYS A 18 7.27 17.45 7.62
C LYS A 18 6.00 17.76 8.47
N PHE A 19 5.13 16.77 8.72
CA PHE A 19 3.96 16.96 9.57
C PHE A 19 4.30 17.04 11.07
N LYS A 20 3.71 18.00 11.80
CA LYS A 20 3.85 18.19 13.25
C LYS A 20 2.83 17.35 14.04
N ILE A 21 2.96 16.02 13.98
CA ILE A 21 2.19 15.07 14.80
C ILE A 21 3.13 14.07 15.47
N LYS A 22 2.61 13.23 16.37
CA LYS A 22 3.43 12.28 17.13
C LYS A 22 4.04 11.19 16.26
N TYR A 23 3.27 10.64 15.31
CA TYR A 23 3.68 9.48 14.51
C TYR A 23 3.53 9.67 12.98
N PRO A 24 4.12 10.73 12.37
CA PRO A 24 3.91 11.03 10.96
C PRO A 24 4.56 9.98 10.06
N THR A 25 5.80 9.60 10.37
CA THR A 25 6.54 8.59 9.60
C THR A 25 5.88 7.23 9.66
N ILE A 26 5.47 6.80 10.86
CA ILE A 26 4.78 5.51 11.05
C ILE A 26 3.49 5.46 10.21
N ALA A 27 2.71 6.54 10.19
CA ALA A 27 1.48 6.61 9.40
C ALA A 27 1.72 6.41 7.90
N VAL A 28 2.73 7.08 7.34
CA VAL A 28 3.10 6.91 5.92
C VAL A 28 3.64 5.50 5.65
N LEU A 29 4.51 4.99 6.52
CA LEU A 29 5.10 3.65 6.37
C LEU A 29 4.07 2.54 6.41
N ILE A 30 3.12 2.61 7.36
CA ILE A 30 2.00 1.66 7.44
C ILE A 30 1.22 1.70 6.13
N GLY A 31 0.89 2.89 5.62
CA GLY A 31 0.20 3.02 4.33
C GLY A 31 1.02 2.44 3.16
N ALA A 32 2.32 2.67 3.13
CA ALA A 32 3.20 2.21 2.04
C ALA A 32 3.38 0.69 1.99
N ILE A 33 3.30 0.00 3.13
CA ILE A 33 3.45 -1.46 3.20
C ILE A 33 2.10 -2.18 3.16
N PHE A 34 1.04 -1.54 3.66
CA PHE A 34 -0.24 -2.21 3.88
C PHE A 34 -0.80 -2.98 2.66
N PRO A 35 -0.73 -2.47 1.41
CA PRO A 35 -1.26 -3.20 0.27
C PRO A 35 -0.70 -4.62 0.12
N ASP A 36 0.59 -4.82 0.41
CA ASP A 36 1.29 -6.12 0.33
C ASP A 36 0.88 -7.13 1.41
N ILE A 37 0.01 -6.76 2.36
CA ILE A 37 -0.49 -7.71 3.36
C ILE A 37 -1.23 -8.90 2.72
N ASP A 38 -1.68 -8.76 1.47
CA ASP A 38 -2.28 -9.82 0.68
C ASP A 38 -1.32 -10.99 0.35
N HIS A 39 0.00 -10.82 0.54
CA HIS A 39 0.96 -11.93 0.49
C HIS A 39 0.65 -13.02 1.49
N ILE A 40 -0.01 -12.72 2.61
CA ILE A 40 -0.43 -13.71 3.61
C ILE A 40 -1.33 -14.80 2.97
N VAL A 41 -2.04 -14.48 1.87
CA VAL A 41 -2.87 -15.45 1.13
C VAL A 41 -2.05 -16.65 0.62
N ILE A 42 -0.75 -16.47 0.39
CA ILE A 42 0.15 -17.55 -0.04
C ILE A 42 0.21 -18.70 0.96
N LEU A 43 0.07 -18.40 2.26
CA LEU A 43 0.10 -19.38 3.35
C LEU A 43 -1.12 -20.32 3.32
N PHE A 44 -2.22 -19.88 2.68
CA PHE A 44 -3.42 -20.70 2.52
C PHE A 44 -3.32 -21.56 1.26
N LYS A 45 -3.20 -20.93 0.08
CA LYS A 45 -3.03 -21.60 -1.22
C LYS A 45 -2.35 -20.68 -2.24
N LYS A 46 -1.32 -21.17 -2.92
CA LYS A 46 -0.62 -20.46 -4.02
C LYS A 46 -1.56 -20.02 -5.15
N ALA A 47 -2.56 -20.84 -5.49
CA ALA A 47 -3.54 -20.48 -6.51
C ALA A 47 -4.37 -19.24 -6.16
N TYR A 48 -4.72 -19.06 -4.89
CA TYR A 48 -5.45 -17.87 -4.44
C TYR A 48 -4.56 -16.63 -4.43
N TYR A 49 -3.28 -16.78 -4.08
CA TYR A 49 -2.32 -15.69 -4.21
C TYR A 49 -2.27 -15.20 -5.66
N LEU A 50 -2.09 -16.10 -6.64
CA LEU A 50 -2.07 -15.70 -8.06
C LEU A 50 -3.36 -15.04 -8.55
N GLN A 51 -4.50 -15.40 -7.96
CA GLN A 51 -5.81 -14.87 -8.34
C GLN A 51 -6.12 -13.51 -7.69
N TYR A 52 -5.75 -13.33 -6.42
CA TYR A 52 -6.20 -12.20 -5.61
C TYR A 52 -5.09 -11.21 -5.25
N HIS A 53 -3.82 -11.57 -5.39
CA HIS A 53 -2.72 -10.65 -5.18
C HIS A 53 -2.85 -9.45 -6.12
N ARG A 54 -2.59 -8.24 -5.60
CA ARG A 54 -2.68 -6.98 -6.37
C ARG A 54 -4.09 -6.63 -6.88
N THR A 55 -5.10 -7.16 -6.22
CA THR A 55 -6.52 -6.81 -6.48
C THR A 55 -7.09 -5.91 -5.39
N PHE A 56 -7.72 -6.48 -4.37
CA PHE A 56 -8.53 -5.76 -3.38
C PHE A 56 -7.72 -4.76 -2.54
N THR A 57 -6.53 -5.12 -2.09
CA THR A 57 -5.65 -4.25 -1.28
C THR A 57 -4.91 -3.20 -2.11
N HIS A 58 -4.85 -3.38 -3.44
CA HIS A 58 -4.15 -2.51 -4.39
C HIS A 58 -5.12 -1.69 -5.26
N SER A 59 -6.29 -1.37 -4.73
CA SER A 59 -7.32 -0.59 -5.44
C SER A 59 -7.45 0.81 -4.88
N LEU A 60 -7.56 1.78 -5.80
CA LEU A 60 -7.81 3.17 -5.45
C LEU A 60 -9.20 3.33 -4.81
N ILE A 61 -10.16 2.49 -5.18
CA ILE A 61 -11.52 2.51 -4.63
C ILE A 61 -11.53 2.05 -3.17
N THR A 62 -10.72 1.04 -2.83
CA THR A 62 -10.64 0.48 -1.48
C THR A 62 -9.65 1.23 -0.59
N THR A 63 -8.78 2.07 -1.16
CA THR A 63 -7.79 2.88 -0.44
C THR A 63 -8.41 3.72 0.68
N PRO A 64 -9.50 4.50 0.49
CA PRO A 64 -10.11 5.27 1.57
C PRO A 64 -10.60 4.39 2.72
N PHE A 65 -11.14 3.20 2.42
CA PHE A 65 -11.60 2.27 3.44
C PHE A 65 -10.44 1.77 4.31
N PHE A 66 -9.33 1.35 3.70
CA PHE A 66 -8.15 0.89 4.44
C PHE A 66 -7.46 2.02 5.19
N ALA A 67 -7.32 3.20 4.58
CA ALA A 67 -6.76 4.37 5.24
C ALA A 67 -7.59 4.78 6.47
N PHE A 68 -8.92 4.69 6.39
CA PHE A 68 -9.81 4.93 7.52
C PHE A 68 -9.57 3.93 8.67
N LEU A 69 -9.54 2.62 8.35
CA LEU A 69 -9.31 1.57 9.34
C LEU A 69 -7.96 1.74 10.05
N LEU A 70 -6.89 1.96 9.30
CA LEU A 70 -5.54 2.17 9.83
C LEU A 70 -5.42 3.46 10.63
N ALA A 71 -6.11 4.53 10.22
CA ALA A 71 -6.12 5.78 10.97
C ALA A 71 -6.84 5.63 12.32
N ILE A 72 -7.92 4.84 12.38
CA ILE A 72 -8.57 4.47 13.64
C ILE A 72 -7.60 3.70 14.53
N ILE A 73 -6.91 2.70 13.97
CA ILE A 73 -5.89 1.91 14.66
C ILE A 73 -4.88 2.86 15.30
N ILE A 74 -4.22 3.74 14.55
CA ILE A 74 -3.23 4.69 15.11
C ILE A 74 -3.85 5.60 16.19
N LYS A 75 -5.10 6.05 16.03
CA LYS A 75 -5.80 6.89 17.01
C LYS A 75 -5.97 6.19 18.37
N PHE A 76 -6.07 4.85 18.41
CA PHE A 76 -6.12 4.11 19.68
C PHE A 76 -4.85 4.31 20.52
N TRP A 77 -3.67 4.43 19.87
CA TRP A 77 -2.40 4.72 20.55
C TRP A 77 -2.10 6.21 20.71
N ASP A 78 -2.56 7.05 19.78
CA ASP A 78 -2.42 8.52 19.85
C ASP A 78 -3.78 9.22 20.01
N LYS A 79 -4.30 9.19 21.24
CA LYS A 79 -5.61 9.78 21.58
C LYS A 79 -5.71 11.29 21.31
N LYS A 80 -4.58 12.02 21.29
CA LYS A 80 -4.52 13.47 21.02
C LYS A 80 -4.29 13.79 19.54
N GLY A 81 -3.99 12.78 18.73
CA GLY A 81 -3.70 12.95 17.32
C GLY A 81 -4.95 13.28 16.49
N LYS A 82 -4.74 14.03 15.40
CA LYS A 82 -5.82 14.41 14.48
C LYS A 82 -6.08 13.27 13.50
N PHE A 83 -7.29 12.68 13.58
CA PHE A 83 -7.72 11.57 12.73
C PHE A 83 -7.48 11.86 11.23
N PHE A 84 -7.94 13.01 10.74
CA PHE A 84 -7.79 13.38 9.33
C PHE A 84 -6.34 13.51 8.90
N THR A 85 -5.43 13.93 9.78
CA THR A 85 -4.00 13.97 9.44
C THR A 85 -3.42 12.57 9.27
N TYR A 86 -3.78 11.63 10.15
CA TYR A 86 -3.37 10.23 10.00
C TYR A 86 -3.98 9.58 8.76
N PHE A 87 -5.27 9.80 8.51
CA PHE A 87 -5.96 9.35 7.31
C PHE A 87 -5.26 9.84 6.03
N SER A 88 -4.93 11.13 5.95
CA SER A 88 -4.22 11.69 4.79
C SER A 88 -2.82 11.09 4.63
N LEU A 89 -2.06 10.95 5.72
CA LEU A 89 -0.72 10.38 5.66
C LEU A 89 -0.70 8.91 5.25
N ILE A 90 -1.63 8.11 5.76
CA ILE A 90 -1.79 6.71 5.36
C ILE A 90 -2.22 6.64 3.90
N SER A 91 -3.18 7.47 3.47
CA SER A 91 -3.61 7.53 2.07
C SER A 91 -2.46 7.87 1.13
N ILE A 92 -1.58 8.80 1.53
CA ILE A 92 -0.37 9.13 0.77
C ILE A 92 0.59 7.93 0.69
N GLY A 93 0.76 7.18 1.78
CA GLY A 93 1.54 5.94 1.79
C GLY A 93 0.96 4.88 0.85
N ILE A 94 -0.33 4.60 0.93
CA ILE A 94 -0.99 3.63 0.03
C ILE A 94 -0.87 4.12 -1.42
N PHE A 95 -1.09 5.40 -1.68
CA PHE A 95 -1.00 5.94 -3.03
C PHE A 95 0.41 5.83 -3.62
N SER A 96 1.47 6.08 -2.83
CA SER A 96 2.84 5.90 -3.31
C SER A 96 3.12 4.43 -3.65
N HIS A 97 2.57 3.49 -2.88
CA HIS A 97 2.61 2.07 -3.20
C HIS A 97 1.96 1.77 -4.55
N LEU A 98 0.70 2.21 -4.74
CA LEU A 98 -0.04 1.98 -6.00
C LEU A 98 0.69 2.56 -7.22
N LEU A 99 1.27 3.76 -7.08
CA LEU A 99 2.03 4.39 -8.16
C LEU A 99 3.25 3.57 -8.58
N LEU A 100 4.02 3.07 -7.60
CA LEU A 100 5.17 2.22 -7.89
C LEU A 100 4.74 0.93 -8.60
N ASP A 101 3.64 0.35 -8.17
CA ASP A 101 3.11 -0.87 -8.76
C ASP A 101 2.55 -0.69 -10.17
N LEU A 102 2.02 0.50 -10.50
CA LEU A 102 1.63 0.84 -11.87
C LEU A 102 2.82 0.94 -12.81
N ILE A 103 4.02 1.27 -12.31
CA ILE A 103 5.22 1.44 -13.14
C ILE A 103 5.83 0.07 -13.53
N VAL A 104 5.53 -0.98 -12.76
CA VAL A 104 5.98 -2.35 -13.00
C VAL A 104 5.14 -3.07 -14.05
N SER A 105 5.74 -4.01 -14.81
CA SER A 105 5.06 -4.75 -15.88
C SER A 105 3.96 -5.74 -15.45
N TYR A 106 3.93 -6.20 -14.19
CA TYR A 106 2.83 -7.05 -13.68
C TYR A 106 1.53 -6.25 -13.47
N GLY A 107 1.65 -4.99 -13.05
CA GLY A 107 0.53 -4.09 -12.81
C GLY A 107 -0.35 -4.43 -11.60
N ILE A 108 -1.46 -3.69 -11.49
CA ILE A 108 -2.47 -3.81 -10.43
C ILE A 108 -3.87 -3.66 -11.01
N LYS A 109 -4.89 -4.23 -10.33
CA LYS A 109 -6.30 -3.95 -10.65
C LYS A 109 -6.79 -2.69 -9.93
N LEU A 110 -6.31 -1.53 -10.41
CA LEU A 110 -6.46 -0.21 -9.79
C LEU A 110 -7.91 0.17 -9.39
N PHE A 111 -8.92 -0.30 -10.13
CA PHE A 111 -10.33 0.02 -9.88
C PHE A 111 -11.17 -1.18 -9.40
N TYR A 112 -10.54 -2.20 -8.79
CA TYR A 112 -11.24 -3.37 -8.26
C TYR A 112 -12.46 -2.97 -7.40
N PRO A 113 -13.63 -3.63 -7.52
CA PRO A 113 -13.88 -4.88 -8.28
C PRO A 113 -14.06 -4.68 -9.79
N PHE A 114 -14.23 -3.43 -10.22
CA PHE A 114 -14.43 -3.06 -11.61
C PHE A 114 -13.10 -2.86 -12.35
N GLY A 115 -13.17 -2.66 -13.66
CA GLY A 115 -12.00 -2.36 -14.49
C GLY A 115 -11.07 -3.55 -14.77
N ARG A 116 -9.95 -3.22 -15.40
CA ARG A 116 -8.91 -4.14 -15.90
C ARG A 116 -7.61 -3.98 -15.11
N TRP A 117 -6.61 -4.79 -15.46
CA TRP A 117 -5.24 -4.60 -15.00
C TRP A 117 -4.62 -3.37 -15.65
N TYR A 118 -3.87 -2.59 -14.87
CA TYR A 118 -3.16 -1.40 -15.32
C TYR A 118 -1.66 -1.56 -15.04
N ALA A 119 -0.84 -1.29 -16.04
CA ALA A 119 0.62 -1.29 -15.97
C ALA A 119 1.18 -0.33 -17.03
N PHE A 120 2.25 0.39 -16.69
CA PHE A 120 3.01 1.24 -17.60
C PHE A 120 4.19 0.51 -18.25
N ASN A 121 4.59 -0.64 -17.71
CA ASN A 121 5.69 -1.49 -18.24
C ASN A 121 7.05 -0.78 -18.32
N TRP A 122 7.33 0.15 -17.41
CA TRP A 122 8.61 0.87 -17.40
C TRP A 122 9.71 0.12 -16.66
N VAL A 123 9.33 -0.73 -15.70
CA VAL A 123 10.25 -1.52 -14.88
C VAL A 123 9.86 -2.99 -14.95
N CYS A 124 10.84 -3.87 -15.16
CA CYS A 124 10.61 -5.31 -15.16
C CYS A 124 10.31 -5.82 -13.74
N VAL A 125 9.46 -6.85 -13.65
CA VAL A 125 9.14 -7.53 -12.39
C VAL A 125 10.33 -8.40 -11.97
N ILE A 126 10.79 -8.21 -10.74
CA ILE A 126 11.63 -9.17 -10.03
C ILE A 126 10.85 -9.51 -8.78
N ASP A 127 10.02 -10.56 -8.85
CA ASP A 127 9.26 -11.07 -7.70
C ASP A 127 9.78 -12.48 -7.39
N ILE A 128 10.51 -12.63 -6.28
CA ILE A 128 11.11 -13.90 -5.84
C ILE A 128 10.07 -15.04 -5.67
N PRO A 129 8.83 -14.80 -5.19
CA PRO A 129 7.82 -15.86 -5.04
C PRO A 129 7.34 -16.49 -6.36
N LEU A 130 7.56 -15.82 -7.51
CA LEU A 130 7.24 -16.37 -8.82
C LEU A 130 8.37 -17.25 -9.39
N LEU A 131 9.57 -17.19 -8.80
CA LEU A 131 10.75 -17.92 -9.26
C LEU A 131 10.97 -19.27 -8.52
N ILE A 132 10.10 -19.61 -7.56
CA ILE A 132 10.13 -20.84 -6.74
C ILE A 132 8.77 -21.55 -6.86
#